data_AF-A0A2E2XGI0-F1
#
_entry.id   AF-A0A2E2XGI0-F1
#
_cell.length_a   1.000
_cell.length_b   1.000
_cell.length_c   1.000
_cell.angle_alpha   90.00
_cell.angle_beta   90.00
_cell.angle_gamma   90.00
#
_symmetry.space_group_name_H-M   'P 1'
#
loop_
_entity.id
_entity.type
_entity.pdbx_description
1 polymer ?
#
loop_
_entity_poly.entity_id
_entity_poly.type
_entity_poly.pdbx_seq_one_letter_code
_entity_poly.pdbx_strand_id
1 'polypeptide(L)'
;MAAEMAFELALQQLLERVMPDYQSLTECRQLTAGASQETYRITYQSEQGEVCMALRRAQPTAATDSTVGGISLESEARLFELAVMHDIPSPQVIYLLTPSDQLGSGFLMNWLEGETLGHRINRSQELDDVRPQLARQCGEILGKIHQIDWQAQALDKMLERITTEDLVNDTWQRYRDLNVPVPMIDFTWRWLLQNLPIQQRTTLVHSDFRNGNLIVNPQGIHAVLDWELAHIGDPIQDLGWLCVNSWRFGNRDAEVGGFGQAEELFAGYKSVTGIDVDPNDFTFWQVFGSFWWSITTLAMANTWRTGEAPSLERPVIGRRSSEAQMDCVNLIIPGSFEVPQEQALDQGTQLPMPAELLSGVAGFLKNDVSSQLDSHAGFLAKVAANSLTIARRELQYGSTLTTAEEKRLRSLLGSDEIFDACIDQLRWLLVERLRQGLSLHTEGLVEHLRYTVAGQLFIDQPRYSALSAS
;
A
#
# COMPACT_ATOMS: atom_id res chain seq x y z
N MET A 1 17.73 -7.98 -25.58
CA MET A 1 18.25 -8.71 -26.76
C MET A 1 18.74 -10.12 -26.43
N ALA A 2 20.01 -10.41 -26.08
CA ALA A 2 20.44 -11.83 -25.94
C ALA A 2 19.76 -12.59 -24.77
N ALA A 3 19.65 -11.97 -23.60
CA ALA A 3 18.96 -12.56 -22.43
C ALA A 3 17.44 -12.70 -22.65
N GLU A 4 16.86 -11.74 -23.35
CA GLU A 4 15.43 -11.70 -23.71
C GLU A 4 15.08 -12.79 -24.73
N MET A 5 15.93 -12.99 -25.75
CA MET A 5 15.79 -14.12 -26.69
C MET A 5 15.95 -15.47 -26.00
N ALA A 6 16.87 -15.59 -25.04
CA ALA A 6 17.05 -16.83 -24.27
C ALA A 6 15.81 -17.12 -23.40
N PHE A 7 15.24 -16.09 -22.78
CA PHE A 7 14.00 -16.19 -22.00
C PHE A 7 12.82 -16.63 -22.87
N GLU A 8 12.59 -15.99 -24.02
CA GLU A 8 11.49 -16.37 -24.92
C GLU A 8 11.64 -17.79 -25.45
N LEU A 9 12.86 -18.21 -25.80
CA LEU A 9 13.11 -19.58 -26.24
C LEU A 9 12.83 -20.60 -25.14
N ALA A 10 13.28 -20.34 -23.90
CA ALA A 10 12.99 -21.20 -22.75
C ALA A 10 11.48 -21.26 -22.46
N LEU A 11 10.78 -20.15 -22.60
CA LEU A 11 9.32 -20.08 -22.45
C LEU A 11 8.60 -20.91 -23.53
N GLN A 12 9.00 -20.81 -24.80
CA GLN A 12 8.42 -21.62 -25.87
C GLN A 12 8.62 -23.12 -25.61
N GLN A 13 9.84 -23.52 -25.23
CA GLN A 13 10.14 -24.93 -24.89
C GLN A 13 9.33 -25.43 -23.69
N LEU A 14 9.14 -24.58 -22.68
CA LEU A 14 8.26 -24.90 -21.56
C LEU A 14 6.83 -25.13 -22.06
N LEU A 15 6.27 -24.18 -22.82
CA LEU A 15 4.89 -24.26 -23.31
C LEU A 15 4.65 -25.50 -24.19
N GLU A 16 5.55 -25.81 -25.12
CA GLU A 16 5.49 -27.05 -25.92
C GLU A 16 5.43 -28.32 -25.07
N ARG A 17 6.11 -28.30 -23.92
CA ARG A 17 6.19 -29.46 -23.03
C ARG A 17 4.98 -29.59 -22.11
N VAL A 18 4.45 -28.47 -21.60
CA VAL A 18 3.42 -28.49 -20.54
C VAL A 18 2.00 -28.23 -21.06
N MET A 19 1.86 -27.68 -22.27
CA MET A 19 0.57 -27.38 -22.89
C MET A 19 0.33 -28.33 -24.07
N PRO A 20 -0.55 -29.34 -23.94
CA PRO A 20 -0.75 -30.37 -24.96
C PRO A 20 -1.15 -29.83 -26.34
N ASP A 21 -1.92 -28.74 -26.37
CA ASP A 21 -2.49 -28.18 -27.60
C ASP A 21 -1.67 -26.97 -28.12
N TYR A 22 -0.49 -26.69 -27.58
CA TYR A 22 0.33 -25.53 -27.98
C TYR A 22 0.84 -25.65 -29.42
N GLN A 23 0.71 -24.57 -30.19
CA GLN A 23 1.23 -24.47 -31.56
C GLN A 23 2.35 -23.44 -31.70
N SER A 24 2.16 -22.23 -31.15
CA SER A 24 3.14 -21.14 -31.26
C SER A 24 2.87 -20.02 -30.26
N LEU A 25 3.94 -19.43 -29.71
CA LEU A 25 3.87 -18.21 -28.92
C LEU A 25 3.55 -17.00 -29.81
N THR A 26 2.51 -16.25 -29.45
CA THR A 26 2.04 -15.07 -30.19
C THR A 26 2.58 -13.78 -29.58
N GLU A 27 2.52 -13.65 -28.25
CA GLU A 27 2.96 -12.47 -27.51
C GLU A 27 3.48 -12.88 -26.13
N CYS A 28 4.56 -12.25 -25.67
CA CYS A 28 4.99 -12.29 -24.28
C CYS A 28 5.34 -10.86 -23.86
N ARG A 29 4.57 -10.30 -22.93
CA ARG A 29 4.70 -8.90 -22.51
C ARG A 29 4.78 -8.79 -21.00
N GLN A 30 5.87 -8.23 -20.50
CA GLN A 30 5.98 -7.88 -19.08
C GLN A 30 4.99 -6.77 -18.74
N LEU A 31 4.26 -6.95 -17.65
CA LEU A 31 3.41 -5.91 -17.08
C LEU A 31 4.29 -4.97 -16.25
N THR A 32 4.06 -3.66 -16.38
CA THR A 32 4.79 -2.63 -15.63
C THR A 32 4.29 -2.47 -14.19
N ALA A 33 3.34 -3.32 -13.76
CA ALA A 33 2.81 -3.37 -12.40
C ALA A 33 3.40 -4.57 -11.65
N GLY A 34 3.93 -4.32 -10.45
CA GLY A 34 4.62 -5.30 -9.61
C GLY A 34 5.97 -4.77 -9.15
N ALA A 35 6.07 -4.38 -7.87
CA ALA A 35 7.28 -3.75 -7.33
C ALA A 35 8.35 -4.78 -6.90
N SER A 36 7.91 -5.98 -6.53
CA SER A 36 8.69 -7.06 -5.93
C SER A 36 9.05 -8.18 -6.92
N GLN A 37 8.12 -8.51 -7.82
CA GLN A 37 8.19 -9.66 -8.73
C GLN A 37 7.82 -9.25 -10.16
N GLU A 38 8.18 -10.08 -11.14
CA GLU A 38 7.82 -9.87 -12.54
C GLU A 38 6.54 -10.64 -12.86
N THR A 39 5.59 -9.96 -13.52
CA THR A 39 4.41 -10.59 -14.10
C THR A 39 4.41 -10.39 -15.61
N TYR A 40 4.27 -11.46 -16.37
CA TYR A 40 4.17 -11.44 -17.83
C TYR A 40 2.78 -11.89 -18.26
N ARG A 41 2.19 -11.17 -19.22
CA ARG A 41 1.06 -11.66 -20.00
C ARG A 41 1.59 -12.47 -21.18
N ILE A 42 1.14 -13.71 -21.29
CA ILE A 42 1.55 -14.64 -22.33
C ILE A 42 0.32 -14.97 -23.18
N THR A 43 0.47 -14.84 -24.49
CA THR A 43 -0.56 -15.21 -25.46
C THR A 43 0.04 -16.22 -26.43
N TYR A 44 -0.62 -17.37 -26.62
CA TYR A 44 -0.18 -18.39 -27.57
C TYR A 44 -1.35 -18.95 -28.36
N GLN A 45 -1.06 -19.44 -29.57
CA GLN A 45 -2.00 -20.16 -30.40
C GLN A 45 -2.05 -21.63 -29.96
N SER A 46 -3.26 -22.13 -29.71
CA SER A 46 -3.53 -23.55 -29.50
C SER A 46 -4.37 -24.14 -30.64
N GLU A 47 -4.53 -25.47 -30.67
CA GLU A 47 -5.46 -26.14 -31.58
C GLU A 47 -6.91 -25.62 -31.46
N GLN A 48 -7.29 -25.14 -30.28
CA GLN A 48 -8.65 -24.68 -29.97
C GLN A 48 -8.85 -23.17 -30.16
N GLY A 49 -7.79 -22.43 -30.49
CA GLY A 49 -7.80 -20.97 -30.59
C GLY A 49 -6.70 -20.32 -29.77
N GLU A 50 -6.77 -18.99 -29.66
CA GLU A 50 -5.83 -18.21 -28.86
C GLU A 50 -6.08 -18.42 -27.36
N VAL A 51 -5.00 -18.62 -26.60
CA VAL A 51 -5.04 -18.79 -25.14
C VAL A 51 -4.18 -17.72 -24.48
N CYS A 52 -4.66 -17.16 -23.37
CA CYS A 52 -3.96 -16.18 -22.57
C CYS A 52 -3.67 -16.69 -21.15
N MET A 53 -2.47 -16.39 -20.65
CA MET A 53 -1.99 -16.79 -19.33
C MET A 53 -1.15 -15.68 -18.69
N ALA A 54 -0.90 -15.83 -17.39
CA ALA A 54 0.10 -15.04 -16.68
C ALA A 54 1.27 -15.93 -16.22
N LEU A 55 2.49 -15.42 -16.34
CA LEU A 55 3.68 -15.95 -15.67
C LEU A 55 4.06 -14.98 -14.55
N ARG A 56 4.10 -15.48 -13.31
CA ARG A 56 4.62 -14.76 -12.14
C ARG A 56 5.96 -15.35 -11.74
N ARG A 57 7.01 -14.53 -11.65
CA ARG A 57 8.38 -14.99 -11.39
C ARG A 57 9.21 -14.01 -10.58
N ALA A 58 10.24 -14.51 -9.92
CA ALA A 58 11.20 -13.70 -9.18
C ALA A 58 11.99 -12.79 -10.13
N GLN A 59 12.39 -11.62 -9.66
CA GLN A 59 13.29 -10.76 -10.43
C GLN A 59 14.65 -11.46 -10.60
N PRO A 60 15.23 -11.47 -11.82
CA PRO A 60 16.51 -12.14 -12.08
C PRO A 60 17.67 -11.65 -11.18
N THR A 61 17.56 -10.43 -10.67
CA THR A 61 18.56 -9.77 -9.83
C THR A 61 18.29 -9.92 -8.33
N ALA A 62 17.18 -10.54 -7.94
CA ALA A 62 16.89 -10.77 -6.53
C ALA A 62 17.87 -11.80 -5.95
N ALA A 63 18.43 -11.49 -4.78
CA ALA A 63 19.33 -12.42 -4.09
C ALA A 63 18.58 -13.63 -3.49
N THR A 64 17.25 -13.52 -3.37
CA THR A 64 16.32 -14.50 -2.81
C THR A 64 15.04 -14.52 -3.64
N ASP A 65 14.34 -15.66 -3.66
CA ASP A 65 13.05 -15.81 -4.36
C ASP A 65 11.87 -15.12 -3.66
N SER A 66 12.11 -14.51 -2.49
CA SER A 66 11.14 -13.70 -1.76
C SER A 66 11.70 -12.30 -1.43
N THR A 67 10.80 -11.34 -1.31
CA THR A 67 11.09 -10.01 -0.74
C THR A 67 11.23 -10.09 0.77
N VAL A 68 11.84 -9.07 1.38
CA VAL A 68 11.96 -8.98 2.84
C VAL A 68 10.56 -9.02 3.47
N GLY A 69 10.28 -10.08 4.23
CA GLY A 69 8.97 -10.32 4.85
C GLY A 69 7.91 -10.93 3.93
N GLY A 70 8.28 -11.34 2.71
CA GLY A 70 7.40 -12.05 1.79
C GLY A 70 7.67 -13.56 1.74
N ILE A 71 6.70 -14.31 1.21
CA ILE A 71 6.77 -15.78 1.05
C ILE A 71 7.43 -16.19 -0.27
N SER A 72 7.78 -17.47 -0.42
CA SER A 72 8.28 -18.00 -1.69
C SER A 72 7.19 -18.07 -2.75
N LEU A 73 7.57 -17.99 -4.03
CA LEU A 73 6.64 -18.18 -5.16
C LEU A 73 5.95 -19.55 -5.17
N GLU A 74 6.60 -20.59 -4.65
CA GLU A 74 5.99 -21.91 -4.44
C GLU A 74 4.89 -21.85 -3.37
N SER A 75 5.14 -21.14 -2.26
CA SER A 75 4.14 -20.94 -1.22
C SER A 75 2.95 -20.10 -1.74
N GLU A 76 3.23 -19.07 -2.53
CA GLU A 76 2.19 -18.26 -3.19
C GLU A 76 1.34 -19.11 -4.16
N ALA A 77 1.96 -19.92 -5.02
CA ALA A 77 1.26 -20.85 -5.89
C ALA A 77 0.35 -21.81 -5.08
N ARG A 78 0.87 -22.34 -3.96
CA ARG A 78 0.12 -23.22 -3.08
C ARG A 78 -1.09 -22.52 -2.45
N LEU A 79 -0.98 -21.23 -2.11
CA LEU A 79 -2.10 -20.45 -1.58
C LEU A 79 -3.19 -20.20 -2.63
N PHE A 80 -2.82 -19.98 -3.90
CA PHE A 80 -3.80 -19.93 -4.99
C PHE A 80 -4.56 -21.24 -5.17
N GLU A 81 -3.86 -22.38 -5.15
CA GLU A 81 -4.50 -23.70 -5.22
C GLU A 81 -5.49 -23.93 -4.06
N LEU A 82 -5.10 -23.54 -2.85
CA LEU A 82 -5.97 -23.65 -1.67
C LEU A 82 -7.18 -22.72 -1.77
N ALA A 83 -6.99 -21.49 -2.25
CA ALA A 83 -8.08 -20.56 -2.47
C ALA A 83 -9.13 -21.17 -3.42
N VAL A 84 -8.70 -21.70 -4.56
CA VAL A 84 -9.60 -22.37 -5.52
C VAL A 84 -10.30 -23.58 -4.89
N MET A 85 -9.58 -24.40 -4.12
CA MET A 85 -10.14 -25.58 -3.42
C MET A 85 -11.24 -25.21 -2.40
N HIS A 86 -11.18 -24.01 -1.83
CA HIS A 86 -12.12 -23.49 -0.83
C HIS A 86 -13.14 -22.50 -1.40
N ASP A 87 -13.40 -22.54 -2.72
CA ASP A 87 -14.35 -21.67 -3.42
C ASP A 87 -14.07 -20.17 -3.22
N ILE A 88 -12.81 -19.79 -3.06
CA ILE A 88 -12.34 -18.41 -3.06
C ILE A 88 -11.97 -18.07 -4.52
N PRO A 89 -12.49 -16.97 -5.10
CA PRO A 89 -12.18 -16.59 -6.46
C PRO A 89 -10.68 -16.27 -6.58
N SER A 90 -9.97 -17.03 -7.40
CA SER A 90 -8.52 -16.91 -7.59
C SER A 90 -8.10 -17.46 -8.95
N PRO A 91 -6.95 -17.02 -9.50
CA PRO A 91 -6.33 -17.68 -10.64
C PRO A 91 -6.03 -19.15 -10.36
N GLN A 92 -6.23 -20.00 -11.36
CA GLN A 92 -5.82 -21.39 -11.33
C GLN A 92 -4.33 -21.46 -11.70
N VAL A 93 -3.51 -21.99 -10.79
CA VAL A 93 -2.12 -22.35 -11.08
C VAL A 93 -2.12 -23.53 -12.05
N ILE A 94 -1.44 -23.35 -13.17
CA ILE A 94 -1.34 -24.36 -14.24
C ILE A 94 -0.04 -25.15 -14.09
N TYR A 95 1.06 -24.48 -13.75
CA TYR A 95 2.37 -25.11 -13.67
C TYR A 95 3.33 -24.33 -12.77
N LEU A 96 3.98 -25.02 -11.82
CA LEU A 96 5.06 -24.47 -11.01
C LEU A 96 6.41 -24.67 -11.72
N LEU A 97 7.21 -23.61 -11.85
CA LEU A 97 8.51 -23.69 -12.51
C LEU A 97 9.50 -24.53 -11.70
N THR A 98 10.36 -25.22 -12.44
CA THR A 98 11.45 -26.03 -11.92
C THR A 98 12.79 -25.50 -12.44
N PRO A 99 13.92 -25.82 -11.78
CA PRO A 99 15.24 -25.37 -12.25
C PRO A 99 15.56 -25.77 -13.70
N SER A 100 15.01 -26.89 -14.20
CA SER A 100 15.19 -27.32 -15.59
C SER A 100 14.53 -26.41 -16.63
N ASP A 101 13.57 -25.58 -16.19
CA ASP A 101 12.84 -24.67 -17.09
C ASP A 101 13.66 -23.45 -17.49
N GLN A 102 14.77 -23.16 -16.78
CA GLN A 102 15.68 -22.04 -17.08
C GLN A 102 14.98 -20.66 -17.07
N LEU A 103 13.83 -20.56 -16.41
CA LEU A 103 13.02 -19.35 -16.25
C LEU A 103 13.06 -18.80 -14.82
N GLY A 104 13.97 -19.29 -13.98
CA GLY A 104 14.02 -18.96 -12.55
C GLY A 104 12.85 -19.55 -11.77
N SER A 105 12.61 -19.02 -10.58
CA SER A 105 11.50 -19.41 -9.72
C SER A 105 10.22 -18.66 -10.10
N GLY A 106 9.09 -19.35 -10.12
CA GLY A 106 7.80 -18.78 -10.54
C GLY A 106 6.77 -19.82 -10.88
N PHE A 107 5.63 -19.39 -11.39
CA PHE A 107 4.54 -20.28 -11.82
C PHE A 107 3.70 -19.65 -12.94
N LEU A 108 3.08 -20.51 -13.75
CA LEU A 108 2.06 -20.15 -14.74
C LEU A 108 0.68 -20.27 -14.11
N MET A 109 -0.19 -19.31 -14.41
CA MET A 109 -1.59 -19.32 -14.03
C MET A 109 -2.48 -18.86 -15.20
N ASN A 110 -3.76 -19.18 -15.15
CA ASN A 110 -4.69 -18.68 -16.16
C ASN A 110 -4.81 -17.15 -16.10
N TRP A 111 -5.08 -16.54 -17.25
CA TRP A 111 -5.39 -15.11 -17.31
C TRP A 111 -6.87 -14.89 -16.96
N LEU A 112 -7.13 -13.94 -16.06
CA LEU A 112 -8.47 -13.54 -15.66
C LEU A 112 -8.69 -12.07 -16.06
N GLU A 113 -9.76 -11.81 -16.81
CA GLU A 113 -10.11 -10.46 -17.26
C GLU A 113 -10.88 -9.69 -16.18
N GLY A 114 -10.57 -8.40 -16.05
CA GLY A 114 -11.27 -7.47 -15.18
C GLY A 114 -10.44 -6.25 -14.81
N GLU A 115 -11.03 -5.40 -13.97
CA GLU A 115 -10.41 -4.18 -13.47
C GLU A 115 -9.66 -4.43 -12.16
N THR A 116 -8.43 -3.92 -12.05
CA THR A 116 -7.61 -3.99 -10.84
C THR A 116 -7.24 -2.61 -10.30
N LEU A 117 -7.41 -1.55 -11.09
CA LEU A 117 -7.11 -0.19 -10.67
C LEU A 117 -8.23 0.31 -9.76
N GLY A 118 -7.95 0.40 -8.45
CA GLY A 118 -8.96 0.78 -7.47
C GLY A 118 -9.69 2.11 -7.77
N HIS A 119 -9.03 3.11 -8.35
CA HIS A 119 -9.72 4.34 -8.79
C HIS A 119 -10.73 4.12 -9.93
N ARG A 120 -10.51 3.13 -10.81
CA ARG A 120 -11.48 2.71 -11.83
C ARG A 120 -12.57 1.84 -11.24
N ILE A 121 -12.27 0.92 -10.32
CA ILE A 121 -13.28 0.14 -9.58
C ILE A 121 -14.32 1.09 -8.95
N ASN A 122 -13.84 2.20 -8.39
CA ASN A 122 -14.67 3.20 -7.73
C ASN A 122 -15.49 4.12 -8.65
N ARG A 123 -15.19 4.19 -9.96
CA ARG A 123 -15.73 5.23 -10.86
C ARG A 123 -16.24 4.73 -12.21
N SER A 124 -15.88 3.51 -12.62
CA SER A 124 -16.25 2.96 -13.92
C SER A 124 -17.72 2.62 -13.96
N GLN A 125 -18.43 3.14 -14.96
CA GLN A 125 -19.87 2.88 -15.16
C GLN A 125 -20.17 1.39 -15.37
N GLU A 126 -19.24 0.63 -15.96
CA GLU A 126 -19.35 -0.82 -16.19
C GLU A 126 -19.52 -1.62 -14.89
N LEU A 127 -19.17 -1.04 -13.74
CA LEU A 127 -19.25 -1.67 -12.44
C LEU A 127 -20.36 -1.11 -11.55
N ASP A 128 -21.19 -0.18 -12.05
CA ASP A 128 -22.21 0.51 -11.24
C ASP A 128 -23.20 -0.48 -10.59
N ASP A 129 -23.61 -1.51 -11.31
CA ASP A 129 -24.58 -2.51 -10.83
C ASP A 129 -24.02 -3.41 -9.73
N VAL A 130 -22.70 -3.67 -9.75
CA VAL A 130 -22.06 -4.59 -8.80
C VAL A 130 -21.36 -3.88 -7.65
N ARG A 131 -20.95 -2.61 -7.82
CA ARG A 131 -20.23 -1.83 -6.81
C ARG A 131 -20.88 -1.86 -5.42
N PRO A 132 -22.21 -1.71 -5.27
CA PRO A 132 -22.86 -1.77 -3.96
C PRO A 132 -22.71 -3.12 -3.23
N GLN A 133 -22.41 -4.20 -3.95
CA GLN A 133 -22.29 -5.55 -3.41
C GLN A 133 -20.84 -5.91 -3.04
N LEU A 134 -19.85 -5.17 -3.55
CA LEU A 134 -18.43 -5.52 -3.42
C LEU A 134 -17.96 -5.59 -1.97
N ALA A 135 -18.44 -4.70 -1.09
CA ALA A 135 -18.07 -4.72 0.32
C ALA A 135 -18.50 -6.02 1.00
N ARG A 136 -19.73 -6.47 0.75
CA ARG A 136 -20.24 -7.74 1.26
C ARG A 136 -19.47 -8.93 0.70
N GLN A 137 -19.20 -8.93 -0.61
CA GLN A 137 -18.39 -9.97 -1.27
C GLN A 137 -16.98 -10.05 -0.67
N CYS A 138 -16.34 -8.92 -0.39
CA CYS A 138 -15.04 -8.90 0.29
C CYS A 138 -15.12 -9.60 1.66
N GLY A 139 -16.18 -9.33 2.42
CA GLY A 139 -16.39 -9.95 3.73
C GLY A 139 -16.57 -11.46 3.63
N GLU A 140 -17.38 -11.92 2.68
CA GLU A 140 -17.61 -13.34 2.42
C GLU A 140 -16.31 -14.05 2.01
N ILE A 141 -15.52 -13.43 1.13
CA ILE A 141 -14.22 -13.95 0.68
C ILE A 141 -13.23 -14.04 1.84
N LEU A 142 -13.04 -12.97 2.60
CA LEU A 142 -12.18 -12.98 3.79
C LEU A 142 -12.66 -14.02 4.81
N GLY A 143 -13.97 -14.18 4.97
CA GLY A 143 -14.57 -15.22 5.81
C GLY A 143 -14.16 -16.63 5.40
N LYS A 144 -14.11 -16.90 4.10
CA LYS A 144 -13.63 -18.19 3.55
C LYS A 144 -12.13 -18.37 3.77
N ILE A 145 -11.32 -17.34 3.49
CA ILE A 145 -9.86 -17.38 3.68
C ILE A 145 -9.53 -17.71 5.14
N HIS A 146 -10.18 -17.01 6.07
CA HIS A 146 -9.91 -17.15 7.51
C HIS A 146 -10.44 -18.47 8.09
N GLN A 147 -11.25 -19.23 7.36
CA GLN A 147 -11.72 -20.57 7.74
C GLN A 147 -10.87 -21.72 7.19
N ILE A 148 -9.90 -21.43 6.32
CA ILE A 148 -8.94 -22.46 5.89
C ILE A 148 -8.20 -22.96 7.12
N ASP A 149 -8.33 -24.26 7.41
CA ASP A 149 -7.62 -24.92 8.50
C ASP A 149 -6.13 -25.00 8.14
N TRP A 150 -5.39 -23.98 8.54
CA TRP A 150 -3.97 -23.83 8.23
C TRP A 150 -3.12 -24.97 8.81
N GLN A 151 -3.56 -25.62 9.90
CA GLN A 151 -2.86 -26.74 10.51
C GLN A 151 -3.06 -28.00 9.68
N ALA A 152 -4.31 -28.29 9.28
CA ALA A 152 -4.61 -29.43 8.40
C ALA A 152 -3.94 -29.30 7.03
N GLN A 153 -3.77 -28.07 6.54
CA GLN A 153 -3.05 -27.76 5.29
C GLN A 153 -1.53 -27.64 5.46
N ALA A 154 -1.00 -27.82 6.68
CA ALA A 154 0.42 -27.70 7.01
C ALA A 154 1.07 -26.37 6.58
N LEU A 155 0.30 -25.27 6.64
CA LEU A 155 0.78 -23.94 6.27
C LEU A 155 1.85 -23.40 7.21
N ASP A 156 1.95 -23.91 8.43
CA ASP A 156 2.99 -23.58 9.40
C ASP A 156 4.41 -24.00 8.98
N LYS A 157 4.52 -24.83 7.95
CA LYS A 157 5.81 -25.19 7.34
C LYS A 157 6.27 -24.18 6.28
N MET A 158 5.36 -23.32 5.80
CA MET A 158 5.60 -22.40 4.68
C MET A 158 5.41 -20.94 5.09
N LEU A 159 4.56 -20.68 6.08
CA LEU A 159 4.17 -19.36 6.55
C LEU A 159 4.62 -19.16 7.98
N GLU A 160 5.09 -17.94 8.26
CA GLU A 160 5.41 -17.53 9.62
C GLU A 160 4.12 -17.36 10.43
N ARG A 161 4.18 -17.73 11.71
CA ARG A 161 3.14 -17.40 12.69
C ARG A 161 3.58 -16.19 13.48
N ILE A 162 2.84 -15.10 13.34
CA ILE A 162 3.20 -13.81 13.92
C ILE A 162 2.09 -13.39 14.88
N THR A 163 2.45 -13.03 16.12
CA THR A 163 1.47 -12.45 17.05
C THR A 163 1.22 -10.99 16.70
N THR A 164 0.07 -10.46 17.11
CA THR A 164 -0.25 -9.03 16.88
C THR A 164 0.81 -8.10 17.48
N GLU A 165 1.33 -8.44 18.68
CA GLU A 165 2.36 -7.65 19.35
C GLU A 165 3.70 -7.72 18.60
N ASP A 166 4.11 -8.90 18.16
CA ASP A 166 5.34 -9.08 17.38
C ASP A 166 5.26 -8.31 16.06
N LEU A 167 4.12 -8.38 15.36
CA LEU A 167 3.92 -7.65 14.10
C LEU A 167 4.02 -6.12 14.29
N VAL A 168 3.47 -5.59 15.37
CA VAL A 168 3.60 -4.17 15.76
C VAL A 168 5.05 -3.81 16.02
N ASN A 169 5.78 -4.63 16.78
CA ASN A 169 7.17 -4.37 17.16
C ASN A 169 8.13 -4.51 15.97
N ASP A 170 7.94 -5.51 15.10
CA ASP A 170 8.73 -5.70 13.90
C ASP A 170 8.54 -4.54 12.92
N THR A 171 7.30 -4.08 12.76
CA THR A 171 6.99 -2.91 11.93
C THR A 171 7.67 -1.66 12.50
N TRP A 172 7.63 -1.45 13.82
CA TRP A 172 8.35 -0.36 14.48
C TRP A 172 9.88 -0.49 14.34
N GLN A 173 10.43 -1.71 14.41
CA GLN A 173 11.86 -1.94 14.23
C GLN A 173 12.32 -1.56 12.81
N ARG A 174 11.54 -1.91 11.78
CA ARG A 174 11.81 -1.47 10.39
C ARG A 174 11.85 0.06 10.30
N TYR A 175 10.96 0.76 11.00
CA TYR A 175 11.00 2.22 11.09
C TYR A 175 12.27 2.75 11.75
N ARG A 176 12.72 2.13 12.84
CA ARG A 176 13.97 2.53 13.51
C ARG A 176 15.18 2.42 12.59
N ASP A 177 15.21 1.39 11.76
CA ASP A 177 16.31 1.16 10.81
C ASP A 177 16.38 2.24 9.73
N LEU A 178 15.28 2.95 9.44
CA LEU A 178 15.27 4.12 8.55
C LEU A 178 15.96 5.36 9.16
N ASN A 179 16.16 5.38 10.48
CA ASN A 179 16.87 6.44 11.21
C ASN A 179 16.37 7.87 10.89
N VAL A 180 15.04 8.08 10.95
CA VAL A 180 14.40 9.40 10.75
C VAL A 180 13.50 9.77 11.94
N PRO A 181 13.47 11.04 12.38
CA PRO A 181 12.71 11.43 13.58
C PRO A 181 11.27 11.80 13.22
N VAL A 182 10.35 10.83 13.34
CA VAL A 182 8.92 11.01 13.04
C VAL A 182 8.12 10.71 14.32
N PRO A 183 7.94 11.70 15.22
CA PRO A 183 7.33 11.49 16.54
C PRO A 183 5.95 10.82 16.50
N MET A 184 5.14 11.07 15.46
CA MET A 184 3.81 10.45 15.33
C MET A 184 3.87 8.93 15.17
N ILE A 185 4.93 8.40 14.55
CA ILE A 185 5.11 6.95 14.39
C ILE A 185 5.41 6.32 15.76
N ASP A 186 6.33 6.89 16.55
CA ASP A 186 6.60 6.40 17.91
C ASP A 186 5.38 6.55 18.86
N PHE A 187 4.59 7.62 18.70
CA PHE A 187 3.32 7.78 19.41
C PHE A 187 2.32 6.67 19.06
N THR A 188 2.16 6.40 17.75
CA THR A 188 1.24 5.37 17.24
C THR A 188 1.64 3.97 17.69
N TRP A 189 2.94 3.63 17.63
CA TRP A 189 3.47 2.36 18.13
C TRP A 189 3.10 2.13 19.60
N ARG A 190 3.27 3.14 20.46
CA ARG A 190 2.90 3.04 21.87
C ARG A 190 1.40 2.93 22.08
N TRP A 191 0.60 3.62 21.29
CA TRP A 191 -0.85 3.46 21.32
C TRP A 191 -1.24 2.03 20.93
N LEU A 192 -0.67 1.46 19.87
CA LEU A 192 -0.91 0.08 19.45
C LEU A 192 -0.60 -0.92 20.57
N LEU A 193 0.58 -0.81 21.21
CA LEU A 193 0.93 -1.69 22.34
C LEU A 193 -0.03 -1.56 23.54
N GLN A 194 -0.60 -0.38 23.77
CA GLN A 194 -1.58 -0.16 24.84
C GLN A 194 -2.99 -0.67 24.51
N ASN A 195 -3.28 -0.95 23.23
CA ASN A 195 -4.62 -1.29 22.73
C ASN A 195 -4.63 -2.61 21.94
N LEU A 196 -3.68 -3.53 22.22
CA LEU A 196 -3.64 -4.85 21.59
C LEU A 196 -5.00 -5.57 21.73
N PRO A 197 -5.49 -6.23 20.67
CA PRO A 197 -6.70 -7.05 20.73
C PRO A 197 -6.65 -8.07 21.87
N ILE A 198 -7.73 -8.14 22.65
CA ILE A 198 -7.85 -9.11 23.76
C ILE A 198 -7.97 -10.54 23.19
N GLN A 199 -8.66 -10.70 22.07
CA GLN A 199 -8.85 -12.00 21.43
C GLN A 199 -7.64 -12.33 20.54
N GLN A 200 -6.90 -13.35 20.94
CA GLN A 200 -5.78 -13.88 20.15
C GLN A 200 -6.32 -14.91 19.16
N ARG A 201 -6.71 -14.43 17.98
CA ARG A 201 -7.13 -15.27 16.84
C ARG A 201 -5.91 -15.66 16.02
N THR A 202 -5.96 -16.80 15.35
CA THR A 202 -4.82 -17.33 14.58
C THR A 202 -5.34 -18.08 13.36
N THR A 203 -5.40 -17.38 12.23
CA THR A 203 -5.88 -17.90 10.95
C THR A 203 -4.86 -17.61 9.86
N LEU A 204 -5.04 -18.19 8.66
CA LEU A 204 -4.40 -17.65 7.47
C LEU A 204 -4.88 -16.20 7.29
N VAL A 205 -3.95 -15.27 7.06
CA VAL A 205 -4.22 -13.88 6.69
C VAL A 205 -3.54 -13.58 5.37
N HIS A 206 -4.22 -12.84 4.50
CA HIS A 206 -3.70 -12.39 3.21
C HIS A 206 -2.68 -11.24 3.40
N SER A 207 -2.90 -10.40 4.40
CA SER A 207 -2.12 -9.21 4.78
C SER A 207 -2.09 -8.05 3.78
N ASP A 208 -2.32 -8.28 2.49
CA ASP A 208 -2.51 -7.22 1.48
C ASP A 208 -3.88 -7.31 0.76
N PHE A 209 -4.95 -7.66 1.49
CA PHE A 209 -6.30 -7.69 0.91
C PHE A 209 -6.84 -6.26 0.69
N ARG A 210 -6.71 -5.75 -0.54
CA ARG A 210 -7.20 -4.43 -0.94
C ARG A 210 -7.65 -4.43 -2.40
N ASN A 211 -8.41 -3.44 -2.79
CA ASN A 211 -8.96 -3.32 -4.15
C ASN A 211 -7.94 -3.39 -5.29
N GLY A 212 -6.68 -2.97 -5.07
CA GLY A 212 -5.61 -3.10 -6.06
C GLY A 212 -5.15 -4.55 -6.31
N ASN A 213 -5.53 -5.47 -5.42
CA ASN A 213 -5.24 -6.90 -5.49
C ASN A 213 -6.52 -7.72 -5.70
N LEU A 214 -7.59 -7.07 -6.16
CA LEU A 214 -8.82 -7.72 -6.60
C LEU A 214 -8.97 -7.53 -8.10
N ILE A 215 -9.42 -8.56 -8.80
CA ILE A 215 -9.96 -8.44 -10.16
C ILE A 215 -11.46 -8.29 -10.03
N VAL A 216 -12.02 -7.20 -10.54
CA VAL A 216 -13.46 -6.93 -10.52
C VAL A 216 -13.99 -6.84 -11.94
N ASN A 217 -15.09 -7.53 -12.23
CA ASN A 217 -15.79 -7.45 -13.50
C ASN A 217 -17.29 -7.17 -13.26
N PRO A 218 -18.13 -7.05 -14.30
CA PRO A 218 -19.56 -6.78 -14.13
C PRO A 218 -20.34 -7.86 -13.35
N GLN A 219 -19.73 -9.01 -13.03
CA GLN A 219 -20.30 -10.07 -12.20
C GLN A 219 -19.84 -9.99 -10.73
N GLY A 220 -18.85 -9.16 -10.41
CA GLY A 220 -18.34 -8.93 -9.05
C GLY A 220 -16.85 -9.20 -8.92
N ILE A 221 -16.43 -9.62 -7.73
CA ILE A 221 -15.04 -10.00 -7.47
C ILE A 221 -14.75 -11.32 -8.20
N HIS A 222 -13.90 -11.24 -9.21
CA HIS A 222 -13.51 -12.35 -10.06
C HIS A 222 -12.24 -13.07 -9.57
N ALA A 223 -11.36 -12.35 -8.87
CA ALA A 223 -10.16 -12.95 -8.28
C ALA A 223 -9.60 -12.13 -7.11
N VAL A 224 -9.02 -12.82 -6.13
CA VAL A 224 -8.06 -12.31 -5.15
C VAL A 224 -6.66 -12.64 -5.66
N LEU A 225 -5.76 -11.66 -5.63
CA LEU A 225 -4.38 -11.74 -6.12
C LEU A 225 -3.38 -11.44 -5.01
N ASP A 226 -2.10 -11.73 -5.28
CA ASP A 226 -0.94 -11.22 -4.55
C ASP A 226 -0.87 -11.67 -3.07
N TRP A 227 -0.59 -12.95 -2.88
CA TRP A 227 -0.46 -13.56 -1.54
C TRP A 227 0.93 -13.38 -0.94
N GLU A 228 1.76 -12.47 -1.47
CA GLU A 228 3.18 -12.40 -1.14
C GLU A 228 3.45 -12.09 0.35
N LEU A 229 2.51 -11.44 1.05
CA LEU A 229 2.61 -11.07 2.47
C LEU A 229 1.81 -12.00 3.41
N ALA A 230 1.29 -13.11 2.88
CA ALA A 230 0.45 -14.01 3.65
C ALA A 230 1.22 -14.63 4.82
N HIS A 231 0.55 -14.74 5.96
CA HIS A 231 1.10 -15.35 7.17
C HIS A 231 -0.02 -15.93 8.04
N ILE A 232 0.33 -16.48 9.20
CA ILE A 232 -0.64 -16.93 10.19
C ILE A 232 -0.75 -15.86 11.29
N GLY A 233 -1.93 -15.24 11.42
CA GLY A 233 -2.15 -14.05 12.25
C GLY A 233 -3.61 -13.81 12.65
N ASP A 234 -3.94 -12.58 13.05
CA ASP A 234 -5.30 -12.19 13.42
C ASP A 234 -6.13 -11.83 12.16
N PRO A 235 -7.26 -12.50 11.88
CA PRO A 235 -8.10 -12.24 10.71
C PRO A 235 -8.60 -10.80 10.59
N ILE A 236 -8.75 -10.06 11.69
CA ILE A 236 -9.28 -8.69 11.63
C ILE A 236 -8.28 -7.74 10.92
N GLN A 237 -7.01 -8.13 10.82
CA GLN A 237 -5.99 -7.43 10.03
C GLN A 237 -6.45 -7.15 8.60
N ASP A 238 -6.96 -8.16 7.88
CA ASP A 238 -7.35 -8.00 6.48
C ASP A 238 -8.58 -7.09 6.32
N LEU A 239 -9.53 -7.16 7.26
CA LEU A 239 -10.71 -6.30 7.26
C LEU A 239 -10.31 -4.83 7.51
N GLY A 240 -9.45 -4.61 8.51
CA GLY A 240 -8.92 -3.27 8.83
C GLY A 240 -8.09 -2.71 7.69
N TRP A 241 -7.24 -3.54 7.07
CA TRP A 241 -6.38 -3.15 5.96
C TRP A 241 -7.18 -2.64 4.77
N LEU A 242 -8.19 -3.38 4.32
CA LEU A 242 -9.10 -2.97 3.23
C LEU A 242 -9.78 -1.61 3.50
N CYS A 243 -9.94 -1.27 4.77
CA CYS A 243 -10.62 -0.06 5.21
C CYS A 243 -9.69 1.13 5.52
N VAL A 244 -8.38 1.00 5.30
CA VAL A 244 -7.42 2.11 5.40
C VAL A 244 -7.75 3.18 4.34
N ASN A 245 -7.67 4.46 4.73
CA ASN A 245 -8.10 5.58 3.89
C ASN A 245 -7.33 5.68 2.56
N SER A 246 -6.07 5.21 2.52
CA SER A 246 -5.27 5.11 1.29
C SER A 246 -5.93 4.29 0.18
N TRP A 247 -6.83 3.36 0.53
CA TRP A 247 -7.56 2.52 -0.42
C TRP A 247 -8.94 3.05 -0.76
N ARG A 248 -9.36 4.18 -0.19
CA ARG A 248 -10.69 4.78 -0.43
C ARG A 248 -10.74 5.70 -1.65
N PHE A 249 -9.60 6.00 -2.28
CA PHE A 249 -9.48 6.86 -3.47
C PHE A 249 -10.22 8.20 -3.39
N GLY A 250 -10.20 8.80 -2.20
CA GLY A 250 -10.83 10.08 -1.90
C GLY A 250 -12.31 9.99 -1.53
N ASN A 251 -12.92 8.81 -1.55
CA ASN A 251 -14.30 8.61 -1.09
C ASN A 251 -14.32 8.32 0.41
N ARG A 252 -14.32 9.38 1.23
CA ARG A 252 -14.25 9.26 2.69
C ARG A 252 -15.37 8.42 3.29
N ASP A 253 -16.57 8.59 2.75
CA ASP A 253 -17.80 8.01 3.31
C ASP A 253 -17.94 6.52 2.99
N ALA A 254 -17.14 5.97 2.07
CA ALA A 254 -17.15 4.57 1.72
C ALA A 254 -15.89 3.89 2.26
N GLU A 255 -16.00 3.34 3.46
CA GLU A 255 -14.86 2.84 4.22
C GLU A 255 -14.13 1.68 3.54
N VAL A 256 -14.88 0.80 2.88
CA VAL A 256 -14.38 -0.44 2.29
C VAL A 256 -13.91 -0.15 0.87
N GLY A 257 -12.60 0.03 0.70
CA GLY A 257 -11.97 0.24 -0.61
C GLY A 257 -12.52 1.42 -1.44
N GLY A 258 -13.27 2.34 -0.81
CA GLY A 258 -13.94 3.47 -1.47
C GLY A 258 -15.32 3.16 -2.07
N PHE A 259 -15.77 1.91 -2.02
CA PHE A 259 -16.97 1.46 -2.75
C PHE A 259 -18.11 0.94 -1.86
N GLY A 260 -17.91 0.78 -0.55
CA GLY A 260 -18.98 0.37 0.35
C GLY A 260 -18.72 0.68 1.82
N GLN A 261 -19.71 0.36 2.65
CA GLN A 261 -19.72 0.63 4.09
C GLN A 261 -19.15 -0.55 4.88
N ALA A 262 -18.53 -0.29 6.04
CA ALA A 262 -17.92 -1.31 6.88
C ALA A 262 -18.96 -2.33 7.40
N GLU A 263 -20.21 -1.91 7.60
CA GLU A 263 -21.31 -2.77 8.03
C GLU A 263 -21.60 -3.89 7.02
N GLU A 264 -21.52 -3.61 5.72
CA GLU A 264 -21.72 -4.61 4.68
C GLU A 264 -20.56 -5.61 4.63
N LEU A 265 -19.32 -5.13 4.85
CA LEU A 265 -18.14 -5.98 5.00
C LEU A 265 -18.30 -6.94 6.19
N PHE A 266 -18.72 -6.42 7.34
CA PHE A 266 -18.94 -7.24 8.54
C PHE A 266 -20.10 -8.22 8.35
N ALA A 267 -21.18 -7.81 7.70
CA ALA A 267 -22.31 -8.68 7.40
C ALA A 267 -21.90 -9.84 6.49
N GLY A 268 -21.08 -9.58 5.46
CA GLY A 268 -20.50 -10.60 4.60
C GLY A 268 -19.60 -11.56 5.39
N TYR A 269 -18.69 -11.02 6.19
CA TYR A 269 -17.76 -11.80 7.02
C TYR A 269 -18.48 -12.71 8.02
N LYS A 270 -19.47 -12.16 8.73
CA LYS A 270 -20.31 -12.90 9.67
C LYS A 270 -21.15 -13.99 8.99
N SER A 271 -21.62 -13.75 7.76
CA SER A 271 -22.45 -14.74 7.06
C SER A 271 -21.71 -16.05 6.78
N VAL A 272 -20.38 -15.99 6.68
CA VAL A 272 -19.51 -17.16 6.45
C VAL A 272 -19.00 -17.71 7.78
N THR A 273 -18.48 -16.85 8.67
CA THR A 273 -17.78 -17.26 9.91
C THR A 273 -18.65 -17.42 11.13
N GLY A 274 -19.83 -16.79 11.15
CA GLY A 274 -20.63 -16.61 12.36
C GLY A 274 -20.01 -15.64 13.39
N ILE A 275 -18.88 -14.99 13.07
CA ILE A 275 -18.15 -14.12 13.99
C ILE A 275 -18.60 -12.66 13.79
N ASP A 276 -18.92 -12.00 14.91
CA ASP A 276 -19.07 -10.55 14.97
C ASP A 276 -17.71 -9.87 15.12
N VAL A 277 -17.46 -8.84 14.32
CA VAL A 277 -16.22 -8.04 14.38
C VAL A 277 -16.33 -7.03 15.53
N ASP A 278 -15.38 -7.06 16.46
CA ASP A 278 -15.29 -6.06 17.53
C ASP A 278 -14.84 -4.72 16.92
N PRO A 279 -15.59 -3.61 17.12
CA PRO A 279 -15.21 -2.30 16.60
C PRO A 279 -13.84 -1.79 17.10
N ASN A 280 -13.40 -2.21 18.29
CA ASN A 280 -12.09 -1.83 18.83
C ASN A 280 -10.97 -2.61 18.14
N ASP A 281 -11.15 -3.91 17.92
CA ASP A 281 -10.20 -4.72 17.13
C ASP A 281 -10.11 -4.16 15.70
N PHE A 282 -11.25 -3.81 15.09
CA PHE A 282 -11.29 -3.20 13.76
C PHE A 282 -10.55 -1.86 13.72
N THR A 283 -10.82 -0.96 14.68
CA THR A 283 -10.14 0.33 14.80
C THR A 283 -8.63 0.14 14.99
N PHE A 284 -8.23 -0.80 15.86
CA PHE A 284 -6.83 -1.17 16.06
C PHE A 284 -6.16 -1.56 14.74
N TRP A 285 -6.80 -2.42 13.94
CA TRP A 285 -6.25 -2.88 12.68
C TRP A 285 -6.26 -1.81 11.57
N GLN A 286 -7.19 -0.85 11.60
CA GLN A 286 -7.11 0.34 10.75
C GLN A 286 -5.92 1.23 11.13
N VAL A 287 -5.70 1.46 12.43
CA VAL A 287 -4.53 2.22 12.93
C VAL A 287 -3.24 1.50 12.56
N PHE A 288 -3.16 0.18 12.78
CA PHE A 288 -2.00 -0.61 12.39
C PHE A 288 -1.75 -0.54 10.88
N GLY A 289 -2.78 -0.65 10.05
CA GLY A 289 -2.65 -0.53 8.59
C GLY A 289 -2.06 0.82 8.18
N SER A 290 -2.58 1.93 8.73
CA SER A 290 -2.02 3.27 8.48
C SER A 290 -0.59 3.43 9.03
N PHE A 291 -0.30 2.87 10.21
CA PHE A 291 1.05 2.84 10.79
C PHE A 291 2.04 2.09 9.88
N TRP A 292 1.69 0.89 9.45
CA TRP A 292 2.49 0.07 8.55
C TRP A 292 2.71 0.78 7.21
N TRP A 293 1.66 1.33 6.60
CA TRP A 293 1.76 2.05 5.33
C TRP A 293 2.61 3.32 5.43
N SER A 294 2.55 4.02 6.56
CA SER A 294 3.41 5.18 6.84
C SER A 294 4.89 4.82 6.79
N ILE A 295 5.25 3.65 7.32
CA ILE A 295 6.64 3.17 7.39
C ILE A 295 7.08 2.59 6.04
N THR A 296 6.21 1.83 5.37
CA THR A 296 6.46 1.28 4.02
C THR A 296 6.75 2.40 3.02
N THR A 297 5.99 3.49 3.05
CA THR A 297 6.24 4.66 2.19
C THR A 297 7.58 5.33 2.53
N LEU A 298 7.92 5.52 3.81
CA LEU A 298 9.24 6.04 4.20
C LEU A 298 10.38 5.14 3.71
N ALA A 299 10.23 3.82 3.78
CA ALA A 299 11.21 2.88 3.26
C ALA A 299 11.41 3.04 1.74
N MET A 300 10.35 3.27 0.97
CA MET A 300 10.47 3.60 -0.46
C MET A 300 11.26 4.89 -0.69
N ALA A 301 11.07 5.92 0.13
CA ALA A 301 11.88 7.14 0.09
C ALA A 301 13.36 6.83 0.36
N ASN A 302 13.64 5.97 1.34
CA ASN A 302 15.00 5.60 1.72
C ASN A 302 15.72 4.83 0.63
N THR A 303 15.08 3.83 0.00
CA THR A 303 15.66 3.07 -1.13
C THR A 303 16.01 3.96 -2.33
N TRP A 304 15.28 5.06 -2.52
CA TRP A 304 15.64 6.07 -3.51
C TRP A 304 16.86 6.89 -3.07
N ARG A 305 16.93 7.32 -1.80
CA ARG A 305 18.06 8.08 -1.25
C ARG A 305 19.37 7.31 -1.26
N THR A 306 19.35 6.00 -0.99
CA THR A 306 20.54 5.14 -1.00
C THR A 306 20.97 4.73 -2.40
N GLY A 307 20.14 5.02 -3.42
CA GLY A 307 20.40 4.66 -4.82
C GLY A 307 20.10 3.19 -5.16
N GLU A 308 19.52 2.43 -4.24
CA GLU A 308 19.15 1.02 -4.45
C GLU A 308 18.08 0.85 -5.53
N ALA A 309 17.13 1.78 -5.61
CA ALA A 309 16.05 1.74 -6.60
C ALA A 309 15.79 3.13 -7.22
N PRO A 310 16.55 3.52 -8.26
CA PRO A 310 16.34 4.81 -8.92
C PRO A 310 14.99 4.83 -9.64
N SER A 311 14.09 5.71 -9.22
CA SER A 311 12.81 5.95 -9.88
C SER A 311 12.30 7.36 -9.56
N LEU A 312 11.47 7.93 -10.44
CA LEU A 312 10.85 9.21 -10.21
C LEU A 312 9.71 9.14 -9.17
N GLU A 313 9.08 7.97 -9.05
CA GLU A 313 7.88 7.75 -8.23
C GLU A 313 8.19 7.53 -6.75
N ARG A 314 9.22 6.74 -6.42
CA ARG A 314 9.57 6.41 -5.03
C ARG A 314 9.70 7.63 -4.11
N PRO A 315 10.37 8.74 -4.47
CA PRO A 315 10.42 9.91 -3.60
C PRO A 315 9.04 10.56 -3.41
N VAL A 316 8.15 10.50 -4.40
CA VAL A 316 6.77 11.01 -4.29
C VAL A 316 5.91 10.09 -3.41
N ILE A 317 6.02 8.77 -3.61
CA ILE A 317 5.34 7.78 -2.78
C ILE A 317 5.81 7.90 -1.33
N GLY A 318 7.10 8.17 -1.10
CA GLY A 318 7.64 8.43 0.23
C GLY A 318 6.94 9.55 1.00
N ARG A 319 6.46 10.56 0.30
CA ARG A 319 5.71 11.68 0.91
C ARG A 319 4.29 11.31 1.30
N ARG A 320 3.78 10.16 0.84
CA ARG A 320 2.49 9.62 1.31
C ARG A 320 2.55 9.11 2.75
N SER A 321 3.73 9.09 3.38
CA SER A 321 3.85 8.82 4.81
C SER A 321 3.01 9.80 5.65
N SER A 322 2.90 11.07 5.24
CA SER A 322 2.07 12.06 5.93
C SER A 322 0.57 11.81 5.79
N GLU A 323 0.11 11.21 4.68
CA GLU A 323 -1.28 10.76 4.48
C GLU A 323 -1.64 9.74 5.57
N ALA A 324 -0.81 8.69 5.69
CA ALA A 324 -1.03 7.61 6.63
C ALA A 324 -0.85 8.03 8.10
N GLN A 325 0.10 8.94 8.39
CA GLN A 325 0.21 9.54 9.72
C GLN A 325 -1.05 10.33 10.09
N MET A 326 -1.64 11.07 9.14
CA MET A 326 -2.85 11.83 9.40
C MET A 326 -4.05 10.92 9.63
N ASP A 327 -4.10 9.78 8.96
CA ASP A 327 -5.10 8.74 9.26
C ASP A 327 -4.96 8.26 10.72
N CYS A 328 -3.74 7.97 11.19
CA CYS A 328 -3.49 7.63 12.59
C CYS A 328 -3.90 8.77 13.54
N VAL A 329 -3.60 10.04 13.20
CA VAL A 329 -4.02 11.20 14.00
C VAL A 329 -5.54 11.23 14.15
N ASN A 330 -6.29 11.06 13.06
CA ASN A 330 -7.75 11.12 13.08
C ASN A 330 -8.39 9.94 13.81
N LEU A 331 -7.76 8.76 13.78
CA LEU A 331 -8.24 7.57 14.49
C LEU A 331 -7.92 7.60 15.99
N ILE A 332 -6.74 8.10 16.37
CA ILE A 332 -6.22 7.98 17.75
C ILE A 332 -6.45 9.25 18.57
N ILE A 333 -6.26 10.43 17.96
CA ILE A 333 -6.27 11.74 18.62
C ILE A 333 -7.08 12.76 17.81
N PRO A 334 -8.36 12.48 17.50
CA PRO A 334 -9.19 13.38 16.70
C PRO A 334 -9.26 14.77 17.32
N GLY A 335 -9.35 15.79 16.47
CA GLY A 335 -9.51 17.18 16.90
C GLY A 335 -9.20 18.15 15.77
N SER A 336 -9.52 19.42 15.99
CA SER A 336 -9.30 20.48 15.01
C SER A 336 -7.81 20.83 14.86
N PHE A 337 -7.47 21.33 13.69
CA PHE A 337 -6.18 21.90 13.35
C PHE A 337 -6.38 23.00 12.29
N GLU A 338 -5.37 23.83 12.11
CA GLU A 338 -5.35 24.84 11.06
C GLU A 338 -4.11 24.63 10.19
N VAL A 339 -4.31 24.70 8.87
CA VAL A 339 -3.23 24.69 7.88
C VAL A 339 -3.21 26.04 7.14
N PRO A 340 -2.06 26.44 6.57
CA PRO A 340 -1.97 27.66 5.78
C PRO A 340 -3.05 27.70 4.68
N GLN A 341 -3.62 28.88 4.43
CA GLN A 341 -4.47 29.08 3.26
C GLN A 341 -3.61 29.21 2.00
N GLU A 342 -4.00 28.53 0.92
CA GLU A 342 -3.30 28.65 -0.36
C GLU A 342 -3.39 30.10 -0.88
N GLN A 343 -2.22 30.71 -1.12
CA GLN A 343 -2.13 32.04 -1.69
C GLN A 343 -2.18 31.98 -3.22
N ALA A 344 -2.90 32.93 -3.83
CA ALA A 344 -2.96 33.07 -5.27
C ALA A 344 -1.58 33.51 -5.83
N LEU A 345 -1.12 32.83 -6.87
CA LEU A 345 0.21 33.05 -7.46
C LEU A 345 0.26 34.26 -8.41
N ASP A 346 -0.88 34.83 -8.78
CA ASP A 346 -1.05 35.84 -9.83
C ASP A 346 -1.13 37.29 -9.31
N GLN A 347 -0.93 37.51 -8.00
CA GLN A 347 -1.09 38.81 -7.36
C GLN A 347 0.21 39.64 -7.27
N GLY A 348 1.29 39.19 -7.90
CA GLY A 348 2.59 39.87 -7.90
C GLY A 348 2.73 40.94 -9.00
N THR A 349 3.45 42.02 -8.71
CA THR A 349 3.88 43.01 -9.72
C THR A 349 5.32 42.79 -10.20
N GLN A 350 5.97 41.73 -9.73
CA GLN A 350 7.35 41.37 -10.07
C GLN A 350 7.38 40.39 -11.25
N LEU A 351 8.58 40.09 -11.77
CA LEU A 351 8.74 38.97 -12.69
C LEU A 351 8.31 37.66 -12.01
N PRO A 352 7.86 36.64 -12.77
CA PRO A 352 7.37 35.39 -12.21
C PRO A 352 8.33 34.79 -11.19
N MET A 353 7.83 34.61 -9.97
CA MET A 353 8.55 34.05 -8.84
C MET A 353 8.74 32.54 -9.01
N PRO A 354 9.68 31.89 -8.28
CA PRO A 354 9.92 30.46 -8.41
C PRO A 354 8.66 29.59 -8.33
N ALA A 355 7.69 29.97 -7.49
CA ALA A 355 6.43 29.24 -7.38
C ALA A 355 5.55 29.31 -8.64
N GLU A 356 5.54 30.45 -9.35
CA GLU A 356 4.84 30.63 -10.63
C GLU A 356 5.51 29.79 -11.73
N LEU A 357 6.84 29.79 -11.79
CA LEU A 357 7.61 29.00 -12.74
C LEU A 357 7.34 27.49 -12.57
N LEU A 358 7.40 26.99 -11.33
CA LEU A 358 7.08 25.59 -11.02
C LEU A 358 5.63 25.24 -11.39
N SER A 359 4.69 26.15 -11.14
CA SER A 359 3.28 25.95 -11.48
C SER A 359 3.05 25.88 -12.99
N GLY A 360 3.74 26.71 -13.78
CA GLY A 360 3.69 26.67 -15.23
C GLY A 360 4.20 25.35 -15.81
N VAL A 361 5.36 24.88 -15.34
CA VAL A 361 5.94 23.59 -15.80
C VAL A 361 5.06 22.41 -15.39
N ALA A 362 4.55 22.39 -14.15
CA ALA A 362 3.65 21.35 -13.69
C ALA A 362 2.36 21.30 -14.52
N GLY A 363 1.80 22.47 -14.86
CA GLY A 363 0.64 22.60 -15.73
C GLY A 363 0.89 22.01 -17.12
N PHE A 364 2.01 22.38 -17.75
CA PHE A 364 2.40 21.88 -19.07
C PHE A 364 2.58 20.36 -19.08
N LEU A 365 3.32 19.82 -18.12
CA LEU A 365 3.56 18.37 -18.01
C LEU A 365 2.25 17.59 -17.84
N LYS A 366 1.34 18.09 -17.00
CA LYS A 366 0.08 17.42 -16.70
C LYS A 366 -0.93 17.55 -17.84
N ASN A 367 -1.15 18.74 -18.36
CA ASN A 367 -2.28 19.03 -19.24
C ASN A 367 -1.93 18.87 -20.72
N ASP A 368 -0.69 19.14 -21.11
CA ASP A 368 -0.28 19.15 -22.52
C ASP A 368 0.56 17.92 -22.87
N VAL A 369 1.54 17.56 -22.03
CA VAL A 369 2.48 16.47 -22.33
C VAL A 369 1.88 15.09 -22.03
N SER A 370 1.26 14.91 -20.87
CA SER A 370 0.87 13.57 -20.41
C SER A 370 -0.13 12.84 -21.31
N SER A 371 -0.96 13.57 -22.06
CA SER A 371 -1.96 13.01 -22.99
C SER A 371 -1.39 12.66 -24.37
N GLN A 372 -0.19 13.13 -24.70
CA GLN A 372 0.47 12.88 -25.98
C GLN A 372 1.46 11.71 -25.93
N LEU A 373 1.75 11.22 -24.73
CA LEU A 373 2.68 10.12 -24.49
C LEU A 373 1.95 8.77 -24.40
N ASP A 374 2.70 7.68 -24.49
CA ASP A 374 2.18 6.36 -24.13
C ASP A 374 1.75 6.32 -22.65
N SER A 375 1.03 5.26 -22.27
CA SER A 375 0.44 5.15 -20.92
C SER A 375 1.46 5.29 -19.80
N HIS A 376 2.65 4.69 -19.95
CA HIS A 376 3.67 4.68 -18.91
C HIS A 376 4.40 6.02 -18.82
N ALA A 377 4.86 6.56 -19.96
CA ALA A 377 5.51 7.86 -20.00
C ALA A 377 4.55 9.00 -19.62
N GLY A 378 3.27 8.90 -20.00
CA GLY A 378 2.22 9.82 -19.59
C GLY A 378 1.94 9.76 -18.08
N PHE A 379 1.99 8.59 -17.47
CA PHE A 379 1.93 8.44 -16.01
C PHE A 379 3.13 9.11 -15.33
N LEU A 380 4.36 8.84 -15.79
CA LEU A 380 5.57 9.49 -15.26
C LEU A 380 5.54 11.02 -15.40
N ALA A 381 4.98 11.55 -16.49
CA ALA A 381 4.79 12.99 -16.66
C ALA A 381 3.84 13.59 -15.60
N LYS A 382 2.78 12.86 -15.22
CA LYS A 382 1.88 13.26 -14.13
C LYS A 382 2.56 13.19 -12.76
N VAL A 383 3.42 12.19 -12.54
CA VAL A 383 4.24 12.07 -11.33
C VAL A 383 5.21 13.26 -11.24
N ALA A 384 5.90 13.59 -12.33
CA ALA A 384 6.78 14.77 -12.41
C ALA A 384 6.03 16.07 -12.08
N ALA A 385 4.85 16.27 -12.67
CA ALA A 385 4.00 17.41 -12.36
C ALA A 385 3.64 17.47 -10.87
N ASN A 386 3.29 16.34 -10.26
CA ASN A 386 3.00 16.27 -8.83
C ASN A 386 4.21 16.68 -7.98
N SER A 387 5.40 16.15 -8.28
CA SER A 387 6.65 16.51 -7.60
C SER A 387 6.91 18.02 -7.61
N LEU A 388 6.68 18.68 -8.76
CA LEU A 388 6.84 20.13 -8.88
C LEU A 388 5.82 20.90 -8.01
N THR A 389 4.58 20.42 -7.92
CA THR A 389 3.58 21.06 -7.05
C THR A 389 3.89 20.89 -5.56
N ILE A 390 4.47 19.76 -5.16
CA ILE A 390 4.96 19.54 -3.80
C ILE A 390 6.11 20.50 -3.51
N ALA A 391 7.13 20.53 -4.39
CA ALA A 391 8.28 21.44 -4.25
C ALA A 391 7.84 22.91 -4.18
N ARG A 392 6.82 23.30 -4.96
CA ARG A 392 6.22 24.64 -4.90
C ARG A 392 5.66 24.94 -3.50
N ARG A 393 4.85 24.03 -2.93
CA ARG A 393 4.27 24.22 -1.59
C ARG A 393 5.34 24.22 -0.50
N GLU A 394 6.35 23.37 -0.62
CA GLU A 394 7.52 23.36 0.28
C GLU A 394 8.21 24.73 0.32
N LEU A 395 8.47 25.33 -0.85
CA LEU A 395 9.08 26.67 -0.95
C LEU A 395 8.19 27.78 -0.39
N GLN A 396 6.88 27.66 -0.48
CA GLN A 396 5.94 28.69 -0.02
C GLN A 396 5.67 28.61 1.49
N TYR A 397 5.55 27.40 2.04
CA TYR A 397 5.00 27.18 3.38
C TYR A 397 5.95 26.47 4.35
N GLY A 398 7.01 25.82 3.86
CA GLY A 398 7.89 24.97 4.67
C GLY A 398 8.55 25.72 5.82
N SER A 399 9.05 26.93 5.60
CA SER A 399 9.72 27.75 6.64
C SER A 399 8.76 28.18 7.75
N THR A 400 7.56 28.61 7.40
CA THR A 400 6.51 29.01 8.35
C THR A 400 6.06 27.83 9.20
N LEU A 401 5.81 26.67 8.57
CA LEU A 401 5.42 25.45 9.26
C LEU A 401 6.51 24.94 10.20
N THR A 402 7.77 24.94 9.74
CA THR A 402 8.93 24.55 10.55
C THR A 402 9.11 25.47 11.76
N THR A 403 8.94 26.79 11.59
CA THR A 403 9.03 27.76 12.69
C THR A 403 7.94 27.52 13.75
N ALA A 404 6.71 27.22 13.29
CA ALA A 404 5.60 26.91 14.18
C ALA A 404 5.82 25.58 14.92
N GLU A 405 6.35 24.56 14.23
CA GLU A 405 6.74 23.28 14.82
C GLU A 405 7.81 23.46 15.91
N GLU A 406 8.87 24.21 15.60
CA GLU A 406 9.97 24.49 16.54
C GLU A 406 9.44 25.14 17.82
N LYS A 407 8.57 26.14 17.69
CA LYS A 407 7.95 26.80 18.85
C LYS A 407 7.16 25.82 19.72
N ARG A 408 6.38 24.92 19.11
CA ARG A 408 5.63 23.88 19.84
C ARG A 408 6.58 22.90 20.53
N LEU A 409 7.63 22.44 19.85
CA LEU A 409 8.62 21.53 20.43
C LEU A 409 9.35 22.15 21.62
N ARG A 410 9.81 23.40 21.50
CA ARG A 410 10.46 24.10 22.61
C ARG A 410 9.54 24.26 23.81
N SER A 411 8.26 24.56 23.57
CA SER A 411 7.25 24.63 24.63
C SER A 411 7.01 23.28 25.29
N LEU A 412 6.94 22.19 24.51
CA LEU A 412 6.69 20.83 24.98
C LEU A 412 7.89 20.23 25.73
N LEU A 413 9.11 20.49 25.26
CA LEU A 413 10.32 19.84 25.76
C LEU A 413 10.99 20.61 26.92
N GLY A 414 10.66 21.89 27.10
CA GLY A 414 11.21 22.78 28.13
C GLY A 414 12.51 23.46 27.67
N SER A 415 12.71 24.72 28.06
CA SER A 415 13.79 25.59 27.54
C SER A 415 15.21 25.24 28.02
N ASP A 416 15.34 24.61 29.18
CA ASP A 416 16.61 24.57 29.92
C ASP A 416 17.62 23.53 29.36
N GLU A 417 17.16 22.59 28.53
CA GLU A 417 18.02 21.53 27.93
C GLU A 417 18.40 21.79 26.46
N ILE A 418 17.79 22.78 25.79
CA ILE A 418 17.73 22.80 24.31
C ILE A 418 17.82 24.19 23.67
N PHE A 419 18.38 25.19 24.37
CA PHE A 419 18.43 26.58 23.88
C PHE A 419 18.99 26.71 22.44
N ASP A 420 20.09 26.02 22.13
CA ASP A 420 20.74 26.06 20.80
C ASP A 420 20.40 24.87 19.89
N ALA A 421 19.45 24.00 20.28
CA ALA A 421 19.11 22.83 19.49
C ALA A 421 18.41 23.20 18.17
N CYS A 422 18.83 22.61 17.06
CA CYS A 422 18.13 22.76 15.78
C CYS A 422 16.84 21.91 15.76
N ILE A 423 15.95 22.18 14.79
CA ILE A 423 14.66 21.48 14.69
C ILE A 423 14.80 19.95 14.68
N ASP A 424 15.77 19.40 13.97
CA ASP A 424 15.95 17.95 13.89
C ASP A 424 16.40 17.36 15.24
N GLN A 425 17.23 18.07 16.01
CA GLN A 425 17.59 17.65 17.37
C GLN A 425 16.37 17.65 18.30
N LEU A 426 15.48 18.64 18.16
CA LEU A 426 14.24 18.69 18.93
C LEU A 426 13.29 17.54 18.58
N ARG A 427 13.16 17.20 17.29
CA ARG A 427 12.37 16.06 16.83
C ARG A 427 12.91 14.74 17.39
N TRP A 428 14.23 14.54 17.34
CA TRP A 428 14.88 13.37 17.93
C TRP A 428 14.68 13.30 19.44
N LEU A 429 14.81 14.41 20.16
CA LEU A 429 14.57 14.43 21.60
C LEU A 429 13.13 14.01 21.95
N LEU A 430 12.14 14.47 21.18
CA LEU A 430 10.75 14.01 21.38
C LEU A 430 10.60 12.51 21.09
N VAL A 431 11.19 12.01 20.01
CA VAL A 431 11.22 10.57 19.67
C VAL A 431 11.83 9.77 20.82
N GLU A 432 12.99 10.17 21.33
CA GLU A 432 13.67 9.49 22.44
C GLU A 432 12.82 9.50 23.71
N ARG A 433 12.22 10.63 24.07
CA ARG A 433 11.32 10.73 25.23
C ARG A 433 10.09 9.83 25.07
N LEU A 434 9.49 9.77 23.87
CA LEU A 434 8.38 8.85 23.58
C LEU A 434 8.80 7.39 23.78
N ARG A 435 9.94 6.99 23.22
CA ARG A 435 10.50 5.63 23.37
C ARG A 435 10.85 5.28 24.81
N GLN A 436 11.26 6.27 25.61
CA GLN A 436 11.58 6.14 27.03
C GLN A 436 10.35 6.26 27.95
N GLY A 437 9.14 6.34 27.40
CA GLY A 437 7.90 6.23 28.16
C GLY A 437 7.24 7.56 28.54
N LEU A 438 7.56 8.68 27.90
CA LEU A 438 6.81 9.95 28.02
C LEU A 438 5.31 9.68 27.94
N SER A 439 4.47 10.22 28.84
CA SER A 439 3.03 9.94 28.81
C SER A 439 2.41 10.37 27.47
N LEU A 440 1.55 9.53 26.86
CA LEU A 440 0.78 9.93 25.66
C LEU A 440 -0.22 11.07 25.96
N HIS A 441 -0.49 11.32 27.24
CA HIS A 441 -1.32 12.42 27.73
C HIS A 441 -0.51 13.65 28.16
N THR A 442 0.78 13.74 27.81
CA THR A 442 1.59 14.93 28.10
C THR A 442 0.94 16.16 27.46
N GLU A 443 0.78 17.23 28.25
CA GLU A 443 0.17 18.47 27.79
C GLU A 443 0.91 19.02 26.56
N GLY A 444 0.15 19.45 25.54
CA GLY A 444 0.70 19.96 24.28
C GLY A 444 1.21 18.89 23.30
N LEU A 445 1.40 17.63 23.69
CA LEU A 445 1.90 16.57 22.80
C LEU A 445 0.93 16.28 21.64
N VAL A 446 -0.35 16.07 21.97
CA VAL A 446 -1.40 15.76 20.99
C VAL A 446 -1.58 16.90 19.98
N GLU A 447 -1.60 18.15 20.47
CA GLU A 447 -1.66 19.33 19.62
C GLU A 447 -0.44 19.42 18.71
N HIS A 448 0.76 19.24 19.27
CA HIS A 448 2.00 19.27 18.51
C HIS A 448 1.96 18.25 17.35
N LEU A 449 1.67 16.98 17.65
CA LEU A 449 1.63 15.91 16.66
C LEU A 449 0.62 16.20 15.55
N ARG A 450 -0.62 16.57 15.93
CA ARG A 450 -1.69 16.86 14.98
C ARG A 450 -1.31 17.98 14.01
N TYR A 451 -0.85 19.13 14.52
CA TYR A 451 -0.49 20.27 13.69
C TYR A 451 0.73 19.99 12.81
N THR A 452 1.71 19.25 13.31
CA THR A 452 2.92 18.90 12.54
C THR A 452 2.56 17.97 11.38
N VAL A 453 1.77 16.93 11.62
CA VAL A 453 1.32 15.98 10.58
C VAL A 453 0.41 16.67 9.57
N ALA A 454 -0.57 17.46 10.03
CA ALA A 454 -1.49 18.19 9.13
C ALA A 454 -0.75 19.21 8.26
N GLY A 455 0.22 19.94 8.82
CA GLY A 455 1.07 20.88 8.08
C GLY A 455 1.91 20.19 7.01
N GLN A 456 2.49 19.04 7.32
CA GLN A 456 3.27 18.24 6.35
C GLN A 456 2.36 17.67 5.26
N LEU A 457 1.20 17.12 5.62
CA LEU A 457 0.22 16.62 4.67
C LEU A 457 -0.32 17.72 3.74
N PHE A 458 -0.48 18.95 4.24
CA PHE A 458 -0.84 20.09 3.39
C PHE A 458 0.20 20.36 2.29
N ILE A 459 1.50 20.22 2.59
CA ILE A 459 2.56 20.31 1.57
C ILE A 459 2.51 19.12 0.62
N ASP A 460 2.33 17.90 1.14
CA ASP A 460 2.46 16.68 0.35
C ASP A 460 1.23 16.44 -0.53
N GLN A 461 0.04 16.49 0.06
CA GLN A 461 -1.23 16.20 -0.57
C GLN A 461 -2.40 17.00 0.09
N PRO A 462 -2.61 18.27 -0.27
CA PRO A 462 -3.63 19.12 0.35
C PRO A 462 -5.07 18.68 0.08
N ARG A 463 -5.28 17.73 -0.83
CA ARG A 463 -6.60 17.17 -1.18
C ARG A 463 -6.84 15.78 -0.59
N TYR A 464 -5.94 15.29 0.26
CA TYR A 464 -6.16 14.01 0.93
C TYR A 464 -7.35 14.14 1.89
N SER A 465 -8.24 13.15 1.88
CA SER A 465 -9.52 13.20 2.60
C SER A 465 -9.37 13.39 4.11
N ALA A 466 -8.29 12.89 4.71
CA ALA A 466 -8.01 13.03 6.13
C ALA A 466 -7.62 14.47 6.54
N LEU A 467 -7.24 15.33 5.60
CA LEU A 467 -6.96 16.75 5.88
C LEU A 467 -8.25 17.58 6.01
N SER A 468 -9.37 17.10 5.48
CA SER A 468 -10.69 17.73 5.60
C SER A 468 -11.50 17.23 6.80
N ALA A 469 -10.90 16.41 7.66
CA ALA A 469 -11.49 15.98 8.91
C ALA A 469 -11.32 17.07 9.98
N SER A 470 -12.07 18.16 9.83
CA SER A 470 -12.24 19.22 10.82
C SER A 470 -13.65 19.22 11.36
#